data_AF-X1QLE5-F1
#
_entry.id   AF-X1QLE5-F1
#
_cell.length_a   1.000
_cell.length_b   1.000
_cell.length_c   1.000
_cell.angle_alpha   90.00
_cell.angle_beta   90.00
_cell.angle_gamma   90.00
#
_symmetry.space_group_name_H-M   'P 1'
#
loop_
_entity.id
_entity.type
_entity.pdbx_description
1 polymer ?
#
loop_
_entity_poly.entity_id
_entity_poly.type
_entity_poly.pdbx_seq_one_letter_code
_entity_poly.pdbx_strand_id
1 'polypeptide(L)' 'RISKNRGAAGHKGVESIIKEIGTKNFTRFRIGISPKIGKPKNVEKYVLQKFDKEEEKIIKEVIQEITTEIRKKLSQSFS' A
#
# COMPACT_ATOMS: atom_id res chain seq x y z
N ARG A 1 6.15 -3.69 -2.02
CA ARG A 1 5.75 -4.99 -2.66
C ARG A 1 4.64 -4.75 -3.68
N ILE A 2 4.70 -5.35 -4.88
CA ILE A 2 3.59 -5.32 -5.85
C ILE A 2 2.69 -6.56 -5.66
N SER A 3 1.37 -6.40 -5.74
CA SER A 3 0.41 -7.51 -5.74
C SER A 3 -0.58 -7.36 -6.89
N LYS A 4 -0.86 -8.46 -7.60
CA LYS A 4 -1.80 -8.52 -8.73
C LYS A 4 -2.85 -9.58 -8.44
N ASN A 5 -4.13 -9.28 -8.67
CA ASN A 5 -5.24 -10.25 -8.57
C ASN A 5 -5.39 -10.89 -7.17
N ARG A 6 -5.16 -10.10 -6.10
CA ARG A 6 -5.24 -10.58 -4.70
C ARG A 6 -6.37 -9.89 -3.93
N GLY A 7 -6.92 -10.56 -2.91
CA GLY A 7 -7.95 -9.99 -2.01
C GLY A 7 -7.44 -8.84 -1.13
N ALA A 8 -8.36 -8.24 -0.34
CA ALA A 8 -8.12 -6.99 0.41
C ALA A 8 -7.16 -7.11 1.60
N ALA A 9 -6.93 -8.33 2.12
CA ALA A 9 -6.04 -8.58 3.25
C ALA A 9 -6.32 -7.69 4.48
N GLY A 10 -7.60 -7.46 4.80
CA GLY A 10 -8.05 -6.66 5.93
C GLY A 10 -8.15 -5.15 5.67
N HIS A 11 -7.78 -4.66 4.48
CA HIS A 11 -7.88 -3.24 4.14
C HIS A 11 -9.28 -2.87 3.62
N LYS A 12 -10.11 -2.26 4.47
CA LYS A 12 -11.52 -1.90 4.18
C LYS A 12 -11.68 -1.07 2.89
N GLY A 13 -10.77 -0.14 2.59
CA GLY A 13 -10.81 0.61 1.33
C GLY A 13 -10.59 -0.24 0.06
N VAL A 14 -9.72 -1.24 0.11
CA VAL A 14 -9.48 -2.15 -1.03
C VAL A 14 -10.65 -3.12 -1.17
N GLU A 15 -11.24 -3.54 -0.06
CA GLU A 15 -12.47 -4.34 -0.06
C GLU A 15 -13.62 -3.59 -0.72
N SER A 16 -13.81 -2.30 -0.40
CA SER A 16 -14.79 -1.44 -1.05
C SER A 16 -14.54 -1.33 -2.56
N ILE A 17 -13.28 -1.13 -2.99
CA ILE A 17 -12.94 -1.07 -4.41
C ILE A 17 -13.30 -2.39 -5.12
N ILE A 18 -12.91 -3.54 -4.56
CA ILE A 18 -13.22 -4.86 -5.12
C ILE A 18 -14.73 -5.06 -5.24
N LYS A 19 -15.49 -4.65 -4.22
CA LYS A 19 -16.95 -4.74 -4.21
C LYS A 19 -17.57 -3.90 -5.33
N GLU A 20 -17.09 -2.67 -5.50
CA GLU A 20 -17.63 -1.72 -6.49
C GLU A 20 -17.33 -2.15 -7.93
N ILE A 21 -16.09 -2.56 -8.21
CA ILE A 21 -15.67 -2.93 -9.57
C ILE A 21 -15.98 -4.40 -9.92
N GLY A 22 -16.48 -5.19 -8.96
CA GLY A 22 -16.83 -6.61 -9.13
C GLY A 22 -15.65 -7.56 -9.38
N THR A 23 -14.40 -7.08 -9.28
CA THR A 23 -13.21 -7.89 -9.59
C THR A 23 -12.01 -7.57 -8.70
N LYS A 24 -11.10 -8.55 -8.59
CA LYS A 24 -9.78 -8.40 -7.96
C LYS A 24 -8.69 -8.08 -8.99
N ASN A 25 -9.05 -7.99 -10.27
CA ASN A 25 -8.13 -7.94 -11.41
C ASN A 25 -7.44 -6.59 -11.60
N PHE A 26 -6.74 -6.13 -10.58
CA PHE A 26 -5.97 -4.90 -10.62
C PHE A 26 -4.64 -5.06 -9.88
N THR A 27 -3.71 -4.18 -10.24
CA THR A 27 -2.38 -4.11 -9.62
C THR A 27 -2.43 -3.16 -8.43
N ARG A 28 -1.80 -3.54 -7.31
CA ARG A 28 -1.61 -2.68 -6.15
C ARG A 28 -0.15 -2.62 -5.75
N PHE A 29 0.32 -1.42 -5.42
CA PHE A 29 1.59 -1.20 -4.74
C PHE A 29 1.31 -1.18 -3.23
N ARG A 30 1.95 -2.08 -2.48
CA ARG A 30 1.78 -2.25 -1.04
C ARG A 30 2.99 -1.71 -0.29
N ILE A 31 2.73 -0.79 0.63
CA ILE A 31 3.68 -0.27 1.61
C ILE A 31 3.33 -0.92 2.95
N GLY A 32 4.30 -1.58 3.58
CA GLY A 32 4.11 -2.18 4.89
C GLY A 32 4.37 -1.14 5.97
N ILE A 33 3.42 -0.97 6.88
CA ILE A 33 3.53 -0.02 8.00
C ILE A 33 3.54 -0.74 9.35
N SER A 34 3.74 -2.07 9.40
CA SER A 34 3.69 -2.78 10.69
C SER A 34 4.88 -2.42 11.58
N PRO A 35 4.71 -2.42 12.91
CA PRO A 35 5.82 -2.26 13.85
C PRO A 35 6.92 -3.28 13.59
N LYS A 36 8.18 -2.90 13.91
CA LYS A 36 9.34 -3.80 13.77
C LYS A 36 9.21 -5.06 14.63
N ILE A 37 8.50 -4.98 15.76
CA ILE A 37 8.35 -6.08 16.72
C ILE A 37 6.86 -6.31 16.98
N GLY A 38 6.42 -7.54 16.72
CA GLY A 38 5.06 -7.98 17.02
C GLY A 38 3.97 -7.35 16.14
N LYS A 39 2.72 -7.51 16.57
CA LYS A 39 1.55 -6.88 15.96
C LYS A 39 1.06 -5.75 16.87
N PRO A 40 0.50 -4.66 16.30
CA PRO A 40 -0.12 -3.63 17.13
C PRO A 40 -1.27 -4.25 17.91
N LYS A 41 -1.35 -3.93 19.22
CA LYS A 41 -2.42 -4.43 20.11
C LYS A 41 -3.81 -4.03 19.61
N ASN A 42 -3.93 -2.84 19.00
CA ASN A 42 -5.14 -2.36 18.37
C ASN A 42 -4.79 -1.82 16.97
N VAL A 43 -5.18 -2.56 15.93
CA VAL A 43 -4.89 -2.23 14.54
C VAL A 43 -5.58 -0.93 14.11
N GLU A 44 -6.83 -0.72 14.52
CA GLU A 44 -7.62 0.46 14.13
C GLU A 44 -7.03 1.75 14.69
N LYS A 45 -6.59 1.75 15.95
CA LYS A 45 -5.89 2.89 16.53
C LYS A 45 -4.54 3.12 15.86
N TYR A 46 -3.81 2.04 15.57
CA TYR A 46 -2.47 2.13 14.99
C TYR A 46 -2.47 2.76 13.60
N VAL A 47 -3.41 2.38 12.72
CA VAL A 47 -3.48 2.94 11.36
C VAL A 47 -3.89 4.42 11.31
N LEU A 48 -4.37 4.98 12.43
CA LEU A 48 -4.75 6.39 12.56
C LEU A 48 -3.66 7.24 13.24
N GLN A 49 -2.59 6.61 13.74
CA GLN A 49 -1.47 7.33 14.35
C GLN A 49 -0.59 8.01 13.31
N LYS A 50 0.10 9.06 13.74
CA LYS A 50 1.16 9.68 12.94
C LYS A 50 2.40 8.79 12.99
N PHE A 51 3.15 8.79 11.89
CA PHE A 51 4.49 8.21 11.85
C PHE A 51 5.44 8.99 12.76
N ASP A 52 6.43 8.30 13.33
CA ASP A 52 7.56 8.98 13.97
C ASP A 52 8.55 9.54 12.93
N LYS A 53 9.57 10.27 13.37
CA LYS A 53 10.53 10.93 12.46
C LYS A 53 11.31 9.95 11.59
N GLU A 54 11.65 8.78 12.13
CA GLU A 54 12.41 7.76 11.40
C GLU A 54 11.50 7.05 10.38
N GLU A 55 10.27 6.72 10.79
CA GLU A 55 9.23 6.18 9.92
C GLU A 55 8.88 7.16 8.79
N GLU A 56 8.73 8.45 9.08
CA GLU A 56 8.47 9.48 8.07
C GLU A 56 9.56 9.55 7.01
N LYS A 57 10.84 9.44 7.43
CA LYS A 57 11.97 9.43 6.49
C LYS A 57 11.89 8.22 5.56
N ILE A 58 11.66 7.03 6.13
CA ILE A 58 11.52 5.78 5.36
C ILE A 58 10.34 5.87 4.40
N ILE A 59 9.19 6.37 4.85
CA ILE A 59 7.98 6.51 4.02
C ILE A 59 8.23 7.47 2.86
N LYS A 60 8.93 8.59 3.07
CA LYS A 60 9.28 9.53 2.00
C LYS A 60 10.15 8.87 0.93
N GLU A 61 11.18 8.13 1.33
CA GLU A 61 12.06 7.40 0.40
C GLU A 61 11.27 6.36 -0.41
N VAL A 62 10.43 5.56 0.25
CA VAL A 62 9.60 4.54 -0.40
C VAL A 62 8.59 5.15 -1.37
N ILE A 63 7.97 6.28 -1.03
CA ILE A 63 7.04 6.99 -1.92
C ILE A 63 7.76 7.46 -3.19
N GLN A 64 8.98 7.98 -3.08
CA GLN A 64 9.77 8.42 -4.23
C GLN A 64 10.12 7.25 -5.17
N GLU A 65 10.55 6.13 -4.61
CA GLU A 65 10.85 4.91 -5.36
C GLU A 65 9.59 4.40 -6.11
N ILE A 66 8.47 4.27 -5.39
CA ILE A 66 7.21 3.80 -5.97
C ILE A 66 6.72 4.74 -7.07
N THR A 67 6.82 6.06 -6.87
CA THR A 67 6.41 7.05 -7.88
C THR A 67 7.22 6.90 -9.16
N THR A 68 8.53 6.66 -9.02
CA THR A 68 9.43 6.43 -10.15
C THR A 68 9.05 5.16 -10.91
N GLU A 69 8.79 4.07 -10.20
CA GLU A 69 8.39 2.79 -10.81
C GLU A 69 7.01 2.85 -11.46
N ILE A 70 6.05 3.57 -10.88
CA ILE A 70 4.74 3.81 -11.51
C ILE A 70 4.94 4.55 -12.84
N ARG A 71 5.74 5.62 -12.86
CA ARG A 71 6.01 6.39 -14.09
C ARG A 71 6.64 5.53 -15.19
N LYS A 72 7.67 4.75 -14.86
CA LYS A 72 8.33 3.84 -15.82
C LYS A 72 7.34 2.83 -16.41
N LYS A 73 6.50 2.22 -15.58
CA LYS A 73 5.51 1.24 -16.05
C LYS A 73 4.45 1.84 -16.94
N LEU A 74 3.98 3.05 -16.62
CA LEU A 74 3.04 3.75 -17.48
C LEU A 74 3.70 4.08 -18.82
N SER A 75 4.90 4.66 -18.85
CA SER A 75 5.58 4.97 -20.13
C SER A 75 5.82 3.74 -21.02
N GLN A 76 6.09 2.57 -20.42
CA GLN A 76 6.31 1.32 -21.16
C GLN A 76 5.01 0.63 -21.62
N SER A 77 3.87 0.89 -20.98
CA SER A 77 2.59 0.25 -21.35
C SER A 77 1.83 1.04 -22.43
N PHE A 78 2.26 2.27 -22.70
CA PHE A 78 1.69 3.16 -23.74
C PHE A 78 2.63 3.36 -24.94
N SER A 79 3.72 2.57 -25.02
CA SER A 79 4.56 2.40 -26.22
C SER A 79 4.34 1.01 -26.78
#